data_AF-A0A814MSZ6-F1
#
_entry.id   AF-A0A814MSZ6-F1
#
_cell.length_a   1.000
_cell.length_b   1.000
_cell.length_c   1.000
_cell.angle_alpha   90.00
_cell.angle_beta   90.00
_cell.angle_gamma   90.00
#
_symmetry.space_group_name_H-M   'P 1'
#
loop_
_entity.id
_entity.type
_entity.pdbx_description
1 polymer ?
#
loop_
_entity_poly.entity_id
_entity_poly.type
_entity_poly.pdbx_seq_one_letter_code
_entity_poly.pdbx_strand_id
1 'polypeptide(L)'
;MFIRLIQKDLKINACPKHIIDSLGANAYESFQATNDLKSFIKHYLEHKNSIDNGTQLNKQLSIKIELMTPVHPMLTEPCKSVDFAFKRCPNGFYAEIKYDGEHLQVHKDQANKFKFFSRSLKPVIEHKIEQISQYVLKAFPKGESLILDG
;
A
#
# COMPACT_ATOMS: atom_id res chain seq x y z
N MET A 1 0.75 -29.99 10.66
CA MET A 1 0.70 -28.51 10.61
C MET A 1 1.85 -27.90 9.78
N PHE A 2 3.10 -28.33 9.97
CA PHE A 2 4.27 -27.81 9.23
C PHE A 2 4.14 -27.86 7.70
N ILE A 3 3.62 -28.97 7.13
CA ILE A 3 3.43 -29.09 5.68
C ILE A 3 2.51 -27.97 5.14
N ARG A 4 1.46 -27.59 5.87
CA ARG A 4 0.55 -26.51 5.48
C ARG A 4 1.22 -25.13 5.52
N LEU A 5 2.14 -24.91 6.45
CA LEU A 5 2.96 -23.69 6.49
C LEU A 5 3.88 -23.62 5.26
N ILE A 6 4.52 -24.72 4.89
CA ILE A 6 5.35 -24.81 3.68
C ILE A 6 4.51 -24.57 2.42
N GLN A 7 3.30 -25.11 2.36
CA GLN A 7 2.35 -24.90 1.27
C GLN A 7 1.74 -23.48 1.24
N LYS A 8 1.98 -22.65 2.26
CA LYS A 8 1.41 -21.30 2.41
C LYS A 8 -0.12 -21.28 2.45
N ASP A 9 -0.74 -22.37 2.88
CA ASP A 9 -2.19 -22.49 3.01
C ASP A 9 -2.57 -23.28 4.26
N LEU A 10 -3.05 -22.57 5.28
CA LEU A 10 -3.45 -23.17 6.56
C LEU A 10 -4.83 -23.84 6.51
N LYS A 11 -5.65 -23.58 5.48
CA LYS A 11 -7.05 -24.05 5.35
C LYS A 11 -7.95 -23.69 6.54
N ILE A 12 -7.77 -22.48 7.09
CA ILE A 12 -8.57 -21.97 8.22
C ILE A 12 -9.67 -20.98 7.80
N ASN A 13 -9.84 -20.73 6.49
CA ASN A 13 -10.80 -19.77 5.92
C ASN A 13 -10.70 -18.35 6.49
N ALA A 14 -9.58 -17.99 7.10
CA ALA A 14 -9.31 -16.67 7.66
C ALA A 14 -8.25 -15.95 6.82
N CYS A 15 -8.67 -14.90 6.13
CA CYS A 15 -7.77 -13.96 5.44
C CYS A 15 -7.05 -13.03 6.44
N PRO A 16 -5.93 -12.38 6.04
CA PRO A 16 -5.22 -11.41 6.87
C PRO A 16 -6.11 -10.32 7.48
N LYS A 17 -7.12 -9.86 6.73
CA LYS A 17 -8.13 -8.92 7.22
C LYS A 17 -8.77 -9.37 8.54
N HIS A 18 -9.27 -10.59 8.62
CA HIS A 18 -9.92 -11.11 9.83
C HIS A 18 -8.96 -11.17 11.03
N ILE A 19 -7.70 -11.52 10.78
CA ILE A 19 -6.68 -11.64 11.82
C ILE A 19 -6.30 -10.25 12.34
N ILE A 20 -6.10 -9.28 11.46
CA ILE A 20 -5.66 -7.93 11.83
C ILE A 20 -6.82 -7.12 12.42
N ASP A 21 -8.04 -7.28 11.91
CA ASP A 21 -9.24 -6.63 12.46
C ASP A 21 -9.51 -7.04 13.92
N SER A 22 -9.06 -8.22 14.35
CA SER A 22 -9.17 -8.63 15.76
C SER A 22 -8.30 -7.80 16.73
N LEU A 23 -7.30 -7.06 16.21
CA LEU A 23 -6.40 -6.24 17.03
C LEU A 23 -7.05 -4.91 17.43
N GLY A 24 -8.06 -4.45 16.70
CA GLY A 24 -8.80 -3.22 17.02
C GLY A 24 -9.49 -2.60 15.82
N ALA A 25 -10.30 -1.56 16.07
CA ALA A 25 -10.92 -0.77 15.01
C ALA A 25 -9.84 -0.08 14.15
N ASN A 26 -10.01 -0.10 12.82
CA ASN A 26 -9.10 0.46 11.81
C ASN A 26 -7.68 -0.14 11.77
N ALA A 27 -7.47 -1.29 12.42
CA ALA A 27 -6.19 -1.99 12.41
C ALA A 27 -5.79 -2.42 11.00
N TYR A 28 -6.72 -2.97 10.22
CA TYR A 28 -6.44 -3.40 8.85
C TYR A 28 -6.14 -2.23 7.91
N GLU A 29 -6.87 -1.12 8.02
CA GLU A 29 -6.60 0.09 7.22
C GLU A 29 -5.21 0.66 7.49
N SER A 30 -4.82 0.67 8.77
CA SER A 30 -3.48 1.09 9.19
C SER A 30 -2.40 0.14 8.63
N PHE A 31 -2.67 -1.17 8.68
CA PHE A 31 -1.78 -2.16 8.07
C PHE A 31 -1.70 -2.02 6.53
N GLN A 32 -2.80 -1.70 5.85
CA GLN A 32 -2.80 -1.50 4.39
C GLN A 32 -1.90 -0.34 3.96
N ALA A 33 -1.83 0.72 4.77
CA ALA A 33 -0.97 1.88 4.49
C ALA A 33 0.52 1.61 4.74
N THR A 34 0.86 0.86 5.80
CA THR A 34 2.25 0.56 6.14
C THR A 34 2.77 -0.65 5.38
N ASN A 35 1.95 -1.66 5.10
CA ASN A 35 2.32 -2.91 4.40
C ASN A 35 3.58 -3.64 4.95
N ASP A 36 3.94 -3.37 6.21
CA ASP A 36 4.96 -4.10 6.96
C ASP A 36 4.37 -4.53 8.29
N LEU A 37 4.21 -5.85 8.45
CA LEU A 37 3.61 -6.45 9.63
C LEU A 37 4.46 -6.20 10.88
N LYS A 38 5.79 -6.18 10.75
CA LYS A 38 6.68 -6.01 11.90
C LYS A 38 6.62 -4.58 12.43
N SER A 39 6.71 -3.60 11.53
CA SER A 39 6.53 -2.19 11.87
C SER A 39 5.14 -1.93 12.47
N PHE A 40 4.10 -2.46 11.83
CA PHE A 40 2.72 -2.35 12.30
C PHE A 40 2.52 -2.90 13.73
N ILE A 41 3.00 -4.11 14.02
CA ILE A 41 2.87 -4.71 15.36
C ILE A 41 3.65 -3.87 16.40
N LYS A 42 4.84 -3.39 16.05
CA LYS A 42 5.64 -2.55 16.95
C LYS A 42 4.86 -1.28 17.34
N HIS A 43 4.32 -0.57 16.35
CA HIS A 43 3.51 0.62 16.59
C HIS A 43 2.21 0.32 17.35
N TYR A 44 1.57 -0.81 17.06
CA TYR A 44 0.39 -1.26 17.80
C TYR A 44 0.71 -1.51 19.29
N LEU A 45 1.82 -2.17 19.60
CA LEU A 45 2.25 -2.42 20.97
C LEU A 45 2.62 -1.12 21.72
N GLU A 46 3.34 -0.21 21.05
CA GLU A 46 3.65 1.13 21.60
C GLU A 46 2.37 1.91 21.93
N HIS A 47 1.38 1.86 21.02
CA HIS A 47 0.09 2.50 21.21
C HIS A 47 -0.69 1.88 22.38
N LYS A 48 -0.74 0.54 22.46
CA LYS A 48 -1.40 -0.18 23.56
C LYS A 48 -0.79 0.17 24.92
N ASN A 49 0.55 0.18 25.01
CA ASN A 49 1.26 0.56 26.24
C ASN A 49 0.99 2.03 26.64
N SER A 50 0.80 2.92 25.67
CA SER A 50 0.52 4.35 25.92
C SER A 50 -0.89 4.57 26.49
N ILE A 51 -1.86 3.77 26.04
CA ILE A 51 -3.23 3.73 26.60
C ILE A 51 -3.19 3.22 28.04
N ASP A 52 -2.51 2.10 28.29
CA ASP A 52 -2.43 1.49 29.62
C ASP A 52 -1.77 2.42 30.65
N ASN A 53 -0.81 3.25 30.21
CA ASN A 53 -0.14 4.24 31.05
C ASN A 53 -0.90 5.58 31.18
N GLY A 54 -2.11 5.71 30.61
CA GLY A 54 -2.99 6.88 30.79
C GLY A 54 -2.50 8.18 30.15
N THR A 55 -1.49 8.13 29.29
CA THR A 55 -0.83 9.33 28.72
C THR A 55 -1.41 9.80 27.40
N GLN A 56 -2.22 8.98 26.72
CA GLN A 56 -2.89 9.34 25.47
C GLN A 56 -4.40 9.10 25.55
N LEU A 57 -5.18 10.16 25.29
CA LEU A 57 -6.59 10.07 24.95
C LEU A 57 -6.75 9.19 23.71
N ASN A 58 -7.59 8.13 23.80
CA ASN A 58 -8.07 7.22 22.74
C ASN A 58 -7.81 7.69 21.31
N LYS A 59 -6.56 7.65 20.85
CA LYS A 59 -6.22 8.05 19.50
C LYS A 59 -6.40 6.80 18.66
N GLN A 60 -7.13 6.91 17.55
CA GLN A 60 -7.16 5.82 16.59
C GLN A 60 -5.72 5.59 16.09
N LEU A 61 -5.38 4.34 15.77
CA LEU A 61 -4.09 4.04 15.13
C LEU A 61 -3.92 4.97 13.93
N SER A 62 -2.89 5.81 13.93
CA SER A 62 -2.71 6.77 12.86
C SER A 62 -2.25 6.03 11.60
N ILE A 63 -3.08 6.07 10.57
CA ILE A 63 -2.73 5.59 9.23
C ILE A 63 -1.59 6.46 8.72
N LYS A 64 -0.39 5.89 8.56
CA LYS A 64 0.79 6.58 8.05
C LYS A 64 1.34 5.84 6.85
N ILE A 65 1.46 6.57 5.75
CA ILE A 65 2.23 6.15 4.59
C ILE A 65 3.68 6.51 4.87
N GLU A 66 4.57 5.52 4.80
CA GLU A 66 5.99 5.72 4.96
C GLU A 66 6.68 5.71 3.61
N LEU A 67 7.57 6.67 3.40
CA LEU A 67 8.43 6.66 2.22
C LEU A 67 9.27 5.38 2.19
N MET A 68 9.55 4.86 1.00
CA MET A 68 10.31 3.61 0.78
C MET A 68 9.65 2.31 1.25
N THR A 69 8.40 2.39 1.70
CA THR A 69 7.56 1.24 2.05
C THR A 69 6.39 1.15 1.07
N PRO A 70 6.14 -0.01 0.44
CA PRO A 70 5.17 -0.12 -0.64
C PRO A 70 3.73 0.08 -0.18
N VAL A 71 2.96 0.88 -0.92
CA VAL A 71 1.55 1.15 -0.64
C VAL A 71 0.68 0.21 -1.47
N HIS A 72 -0.39 -0.33 -0.88
CA HIS A 72 -1.34 -1.15 -1.63
C HIS A 72 -1.94 -0.35 -2.80
N PRO A 73 -1.84 -0.85 -4.06
CA PRO A 73 -2.37 -0.14 -5.21
C PRO A 73 -3.89 -0.08 -5.15
N MET A 74 -4.44 1.00 -5.68
CA MET A 74 -5.89 1.14 -5.83
C MET A 74 -6.38 0.10 -6.86
N LEU A 75 -7.44 -0.62 -6.52
CA LEU A 75 -8.05 -1.62 -7.40
C LEU A 75 -9.27 -1.02 -8.10
N THR A 76 -9.41 -1.34 -9.38
CA THR A 76 -10.56 -0.96 -10.20
C THR A 76 -11.66 -2.01 -10.12
N GLU A 77 -12.90 -1.57 -9.97
CA GLU A 77 -14.08 -2.41 -10.09
C GLU A 77 -14.43 -2.62 -11.58
N PRO A 78 -14.78 -3.85 -12.02
CA PRO A 78 -15.21 -4.08 -13.39
C PRO A 78 -16.56 -3.39 -13.67
N CYS A 79 -16.56 -2.44 -14.61
CA CYS A 79 -17.75 -1.74 -15.05
C CYS A 79 -18.39 -2.45 -16.25
N LYS A 80 -19.67 -2.82 -16.14
CA LYS A 80 -20.41 -3.55 -17.19
C LYS A 80 -21.19 -2.66 -18.15
N SER A 81 -21.49 -1.42 -17.74
CA SER A 81 -22.26 -0.48 -18.57
C SER A 81 -21.87 0.97 -18.25
N VAL A 82 -22.07 1.84 -19.23
CA VAL A 82 -21.81 3.28 -19.08
C VAL A 82 -22.70 3.89 -17.99
N ASP A 83 -23.97 3.49 -17.91
CA ASP A 83 -24.90 3.95 -16.87
C ASP A 83 -24.42 3.60 -15.46
N PHE A 84 -23.80 2.43 -15.28
CA PHE A 84 -23.24 2.03 -13.99
C PHE A 84 -22.12 2.97 -13.55
N ALA A 85 -21.25 3.39 -14.49
CA ALA A 85 -20.19 4.35 -14.21
C ALA A 85 -20.75 5.72 -13.78
N PHE A 86 -21.73 6.26 -14.50
CA PHE A 86 -22.36 7.54 -14.15
C PHE A 86 -23.13 7.49 -12.84
N LYS A 87 -23.80 6.36 -12.55
CA LYS A 87 -24.49 6.16 -11.26
C LYS A 87 -23.51 6.11 -10.10
N ARG A 88 -22.33 5.52 -10.29
CA ARG A 88 -21.30 5.39 -9.25
C ARG A 88 -20.55 6.70 -9.00
N CYS A 89 -20.32 7.47 -10.07
CA CYS A 89 -19.58 8.73 -10.04
C CYS A 89 -20.51 9.91 -10.43
N PRO A 90 -21.43 10.33 -9.54
CA PRO A 90 -22.41 11.37 -9.86
C PRO A 90 -21.78 12.76 -10.08
N ASN A 91 -20.58 12.98 -9.53
CA ASN A 91 -19.86 14.26 -9.62
C ASN A 91 -18.92 14.32 -10.85
N GLY A 92 -19.05 13.38 -11.78
CA GLY A 92 -18.12 13.19 -12.90
C GLY A 92 -16.93 12.30 -12.53
N PHE A 93 -16.15 11.93 -13.55
CA PHE A 93 -14.97 11.08 -13.43
C PHE A 93 -13.96 11.38 -14.53
N TYR A 94 -12.69 11.07 -14.29
CA TYR A 94 -11.65 11.09 -15.32
C TYR A 94 -11.64 9.76 -16.08
N ALA A 95 -11.40 9.83 -17.39
CA ALA A 95 -11.26 8.65 -18.24
C ALA A 95 -9.82 8.56 -18.73
N GLU A 96 -9.14 7.50 -18.35
CA GLU A 96 -7.77 7.21 -18.75
C GLU A 96 -7.72 5.94 -19.61
N ILE A 97 -6.75 5.87 -20.51
CA ILE A 97 -6.53 4.68 -21.32
C ILE A 97 -5.93 3.60 -20.42
N LYS A 98 -6.54 2.41 -20.41
CA LYS A 98 -5.96 1.27 -19.71
C LYS A 98 -4.75 0.76 -20.48
N TYR A 99 -3.55 1.12 -20.02
CA TYR A 99 -2.31 0.59 -20.55
C TYR A 99 -2.20 -0.92 -20.26
N ASP A 100 -1.75 -1.69 -21.25
CA ASP A 100 -1.48 -3.11 -21.12
C ASP A 100 0.01 -3.32 -20.81
N GLY A 101 0.39 -3.02 -19.58
CA GLY A 101 1.76 -3.06 -19.11
C GLY A 101 1.89 -3.62 -17.70
N GLU A 102 3.08 -3.45 -17.12
CA GLU A 102 3.34 -3.77 -15.72
C GLU A 102 3.01 -2.57 -14.85
N HIS A 103 2.21 -2.79 -13.82
CA HIS A 103 1.97 -1.79 -12.79
C HIS A 103 3.23 -1.59 -11.94
N LEU A 104 3.66 -0.34 -11.81
CA LEU A 104 4.91 0.10 -11.22
C LEU A 104 4.67 1.26 -10.26
N GLN A 105 4.87 1.00 -8.97
CA GLN A 105 4.90 2.03 -7.94
C GLN A 105 6.34 2.48 -7.70
N VAL A 106 6.61 3.78 -7.88
CA VAL A 106 7.95 4.37 -7.79
C VAL A 106 8.06 5.21 -6.52
N HIS A 107 9.01 4.90 -5.67
CA HIS A 107 9.36 5.71 -4.50
C HIS A 107 10.71 6.38 -4.75
N LYS A 108 10.80 7.69 -4.47
CA LYS A 108 12.03 8.46 -4.49
C LYS A 108 12.21 9.18 -3.17
N ASP A 109 13.44 9.16 -2.65
CA ASP A 109 13.86 9.86 -1.43
C ASP A 109 14.77 11.05 -1.75
N GLN A 110 14.95 11.94 -0.77
CA GLN A 110 15.75 13.16 -0.86
C GLN A 110 17.20 12.87 -1.26
N ALA A 111 17.71 11.67 -0.92
CA ALA A 111 19.02 11.17 -1.34
C ALA A 111 19.07 10.60 -2.77
N ASN A 112 18.04 10.81 -3.59
CA ASN A 112 17.85 10.22 -4.92
C ASN A 112 17.92 8.68 -4.94
N LYS A 113 17.52 8.04 -3.83
CA LYS A 113 17.34 6.58 -3.79
C LYS A 113 15.99 6.24 -4.38
N PHE A 114 15.96 5.26 -5.28
CA PHE A 114 14.75 4.78 -5.91
C PHE A 114 14.41 3.37 -5.42
N LYS A 115 13.13 3.14 -5.16
CA LYS A 115 12.56 1.80 -5.03
C LYS A 115 11.38 1.66 -5.96
N PHE A 116 11.28 0.48 -6.54
CA PHE A 116 10.26 0.14 -7.52
C PHE A 116 9.51 -1.09 -7.04
N PHE A 117 8.19 -0.99 -6.95
CA PHE A 117 7.33 -2.06 -6.49
C PHE A 117 6.34 -2.44 -7.58
N SER A 118 6.18 -3.74 -7.78
CA SER A 118 5.16 -4.30 -8.67
C SER A 118 3.76 -4.21 -8.04
N ARG A 119 2.72 -4.56 -8.80
CA ARG A 119 1.35 -4.78 -8.28
C ARG A 119 1.29 -5.69 -7.04
N SER A 120 2.20 -6.66 -6.96
CA SER A 120 2.28 -7.61 -5.84
C SER A 120 3.12 -7.09 -4.66
N LEU A 121 3.50 -5.82 -4.69
CA LEU A 121 4.30 -5.12 -3.66
C LEU A 121 5.73 -5.68 -3.52
N LYS A 122 6.15 -6.50 -4.49
CA LYS A 122 7.51 -7.04 -4.60
C LYS A 122 8.42 -6.09 -5.37
N PRO A 123 9.72 -6.06 -5.05
CA PRO A 123 10.69 -5.29 -5.80
C PRO A 123 10.72 -5.74 -7.28
N VAL A 124 10.78 -4.77 -8.18
CA VAL A 124 10.89 -5.01 -9.63
C VAL A 124 12.35 -5.27 -10.01
N ILE A 125 12.56 -6.08 -11.06
CA ILE A 125 13.89 -6.46 -11.53
C ILE A 125 14.58 -5.25 -12.16
N GLU A 126 15.85 -5.03 -11.80
CA GLU A 126 16.62 -3.82 -12.11
C GLU A 126 16.73 -3.49 -13.60
N HIS A 127 16.92 -4.50 -14.47
CA HIS A 127 17.06 -4.28 -15.92
C HIS A 127 15.80 -3.69 -16.59
N LYS A 128 14.62 -3.76 -15.96
CA LYS A 128 13.38 -3.17 -16.49
C LYS A 128 13.23 -1.68 -16.14
N ILE A 129 13.91 -1.22 -15.10
CA ILE A 129 13.64 0.05 -14.41
C ILE A 129 14.82 1.03 -14.46
N GLU A 130 15.99 0.59 -14.94
CA GLU A 130 17.22 1.38 -14.98
C GLU A 130 17.04 2.73 -15.68
N GLN A 131 16.33 2.72 -16.82
CA GLN A 131 16.06 3.94 -17.59
C GLN A 131 14.98 4.83 -16.94
N ILE A 132 14.04 4.25 -16.19
CA ILE A 132 12.91 4.97 -15.59
C ILE A 132 13.41 6.00 -14.58
N SER A 133 14.41 5.64 -13.78
CA SER A 133 15.03 6.54 -12.78
C SER A 133 15.50 7.85 -13.42
N GLN A 134 16.10 7.77 -14.62
CA GLN A 134 16.60 8.94 -15.35
C GLN A 134 15.47 9.85 -15.83
N TYR A 135 14.37 9.26 -16.34
CA TYR A 135 13.21 10.02 -16.78
C TYR A 135 12.45 10.66 -15.61
N VAL A 136 12.35 9.98 -14.47
CA VAL A 136 11.71 10.53 -13.26
C VAL A 136 12.49 11.75 -12.74
N LEU A 137 13.83 11.71 -12.75
CA LEU A 137 14.64 12.87 -12.36
C LEU A 137 14.44 14.07 -13.29
N LYS A 138 14.30 13.83 -14.61
CA LYS A 138 14.03 14.89 -15.60
C LYS A 138 12.61 15.45 -15.48
N ALA A 139 11.62 14.60 -15.23
CA ALA A 139 10.23 15.00 -15.10
C ALA A 139 9.95 15.78 -13.79
N PHE A 140 10.63 15.43 -12.70
CA PHE A 140 10.42 16.02 -11.37
C PHE A 140 11.70 16.67 -10.81
N PRO A 141 12.16 17.80 -11.38
CA PRO A 141 13.42 18.44 -10.97
C PRO A 141 13.37 19.02 -9.54
N LYS A 142 12.19 19.38 -9.03
CA LYS A 142 11.99 19.92 -7.68
C LYS A 142 11.40 18.90 -6.68
N GLY A 143 11.13 17.67 -7.13
CA GLY A 143 10.51 16.66 -6.28
C GLY A 143 11.58 15.93 -5.47
N GLU A 144 11.80 16.35 -4.22
CA GLU A 144 12.81 15.72 -3.35
C GLU A 144 12.38 14.31 -2.91
N SER A 145 11.15 14.17 -2.40
CA SER A 145 10.55 12.89 -2.02
C SER A 145 9.17 12.74 -2.66
N LEU A 146 8.92 11.58 -3.26
CA LEU A 146 7.69 11.32 -4.00
C LEU A 146 7.36 9.83 -4.09
N ILE A 147 6.07 9.56 -4.25
CA ILE A 147 5.51 8.26 -4.58
C ILE A 147 4.68 8.44 -5.85
N LEU A 148 4.97 7.67 -6.89
CA LEU A 148 4.25 7.67 -8.16
C LEU A 148 3.61 6.31 -8.39
N ASP A 149 2.47 6.31 -9.08
CA ASP A 149 1.71 5.13 -9.45
C ASP A 149 1.53 5.13 -10.98
N GLY A 150 1.75 3.99 -11.64
CA GLY A 150 1.72 3.87 -13.09
C GLY A 150 1.75 2.44 -13.60
#